data_AF-A0A964LV20-F1
#
_entry.id   AF-A0A964LV20-F1
#
_cell.length_a   1.000
_cell.length_b   1.000
_cell.length_c   1.000
_cell.angle_alpha   90.00
_cell.angle_beta   90.00
_cell.angle_gamma   90.00
#
_symmetry.space_group_name_H-M   'P 1'
#
loop_
_entity.id
_entity.type
_entity.pdbx_description
1 polymer ?
#
loop_
_entity_poly.entity_id
_entity_poly.type
_entity_poly.pdbx_seq_one_letter_code
_entity_poly.pdbx_strand_id
1 'polypeptide(L)'
;MISSPISNRHWQHNRTRQEYILNKLKSAIPTLFAAVLLLLSNGLNAQVLAGAIPPRTLDPNAGLSAILLGTGVPIPNPARATACTAIIAGARVFLVDTGRNCIVPLNQAGIRDLTGIFFTHYHSDHFIGIGEILLNFAIAGNAAAIPVRGPTGAKEVMAGIAATYKLDLDYRLAHHGDKFSAAVMEPIVTEHTPGVIFEEQGLKVTMFNVCHQPIEPAVGYRFEYQGQSIVVSGDTKVCAEFAEGARDADLLISEVENAQIFNAAITLARNSNNLRQVAMIEEGMDYHAESLALARLAQEVGVKKLALTHLFPSIPPTDQAEAQFIQGMSDFYKGPILVGRDGMEVAP
;
A
#
# COMPACT_ATOMS: atom_id res chain seq x y z
N MET A 1 -58.13 68.29 34.23
CA MET A 1 -57.60 67.33 33.23
C MET A 1 -57.72 65.92 33.80
N ILE A 2 -57.91 64.92 32.92
CA ILE A 2 -58.15 63.48 33.19
C ILE A 2 -56.87 62.72 32.73
N SER A 3 -56.40 61.58 33.26
CA SER A 3 -56.94 60.53 34.16
C SER A 3 -55.89 60.15 35.25
N SER A 4 -56.26 59.60 36.42
CA SER A 4 -56.55 58.19 36.77
C SER A 4 -55.42 57.16 36.53
N PRO A 5 -54.95 56.41 37.57
CA PRO A 5 -53.88 55.41 37.45
C PRO A 5 -54.41 53.99 37.19
N ILE A 6 -53.67 53.18 36.41
CA ILE A 6 -53.98 51.75 36.20
C ILE A 6 -52.79 50.86 36.62
N SER A 7 -53.15 49.75 37.24
CA SER A 7 -52.36 48.88 38.10
C SER A 7 -51.16 48.14 37.48
N ASN A 8 -50.04 48.19 38.22
CA ASN A 8 -49.05 47.10 38.25
C ASN A 8 -49.69 45.82 38.82
N ARG A 9 -50.15 44.87 37.97
CA ARG A 9 -50.32 43.46 38.39
C ARG A 9 -50.49 42.35 37.32
N HIS A 10 -50.21 42.58 36.03
CA HIS A 10 -50.46 41.57 34.97
C HIS A 10 -49.29 41.17 34.05
N TRP A 11 -48.09 41.75 34.22
CA TRP A 11 -46.92 41.46 33.35
C TRP A 11 -45.81 40.58 33.95
N GLN A 12 -45.97 40.08 35.19
CA GLN A 12 -44.98 39.22 35.87
C GLN A 12 -45.45 37.76 36.11
N HIS A 13 -46.56 37.31 35.52
CA HIS A 13 -47.05 35.93 35.70
C HIS A 13 -46.98 35.02 34.47
N ASN A 14 -46.68 35.55 33.27
CA ASN A 14 -46.57 34.72 32.06
C ASN A 14 -45.14 34.31 31.67
N ARG A 15 -44.08 35.04 32.06
CA ARG A 15 -42.69 34.62 31.76
C ARG A 15 -42.26 33.38 32.56
N THR A 16 -42.55 33.36 33.86
CA THR A 16 -42.16 32.26 34.76
C THR A 16 -42.83 30.92 34.44
N ARG A 17 -44.03 30.93 33.83
CA ARG A 17 -44.74 29.69 33.45
C ARG A 17 -44.22 29.07 32.16
N GLN A 18 -43.80 29.89 31.18
CA GLN A 18 -43.15 29.38 29.96
C GLN A 18 -41.74 28.85 30.25
N GLU A 19 -40.94 29.55 31.06
CA GLU A 19 -39.59 29.11 31.44
C GLU A 19 -39.61 27.82 32.27
N TYR A 20 -40.60 27.62 33.16
CA TYR A 20 -40.75 26.38 33.93
C TYR A 20 -41.12 25.17 33.06
N ILE A 21 -41.99 25.34 32.05
CA ILE A 21 -42.37 24.27 31.12
C ILE A 21 -41.20 23.93 30.18
N LEU A 22 -40.47 24.93 29.67
CA LEU A 22 -39.29 24.72 28.83
C LEU A 22 -38.15 24.03 29.59
N ASN A 23 -37.95 24.32 30.88
CA ASN A 23 -36.94 23.63 31.70
C ASN A 23 -37.37 22.21 32.14
N LYS A 24 -38.68 21.92 32.28
CA LYS A 24 -39.16 20.54 32.47
C LYS A 24 -39.07 19.68 31.20
N LEU A 25 -39.24 20.27 30.01
CA LEU A 25 -39.03 19.55 28.75
C LEU A 25 -37.54 19.25 28.48
N LYS A 26 -36.62 20.10 28.94
CA LYS A 26 -35.16 19.88 28.85
C LYS A 26 -34.60 18.81 29.79
N SER A 27 -35.38 18.31 30.76
CA SER A 27 -34.92 17.36 31.79
C SER A 27 -35.51 15.95 31.68
N ALA A 28 -36.26 15.65 30.60
CA ALA A 28 -36.97 14.38 30.45
C ALA A 28 -36.85 13.72 29.04
N ILE A 29 -35.87 14.10 28.23
CA ILE A 29 -35.69 13.60 26.84
C ILE A 29 -34.37 12.84 26.57
N PRO A 30 -33.25 12.95 27.31
CA PRO A 30 -32.01 12.22 26.95
C PRO A 30 -31.98 10.74 27.41
N THR A 31 -32.90 10.29 28.26
CA THR A 31 -32.77 8.99 28.95
C THR A 31 -33.28 7.77 28.17
N LEU A 32 -34.01 7.93 27.07
CA LEU A 32 -34.52 6.78 26.28
C LEU A 32 -33.68 6.42 25.06
N PHE A 33 -32.85 7.33 24.53
CA PHE A 33 -31.95 7.03 23.40
C PHE A 33 -30.64 6.35 23.84
N ALA A 34 -30.15 6.63 25.04
CA ALA A 34 -28.94 6.00 25.56
C ALA A 34 -29.14 4.53 25.96
N ALA A 35 -30.33 4.15 26.43
CA ALA A 35 -30.62 2.79 26.91
C ALA A 35 -30.81 1.76 25.78
N VAL A 36 -31.22 2.19 24.58
CA VAL A 36 -31.42 1.30 23.43
C VAL A 36 -30.10 0.99 22.71
N LEU A 37 -29.12 1.89 22.74
CA LEU A 37 -27.78 1.65 22.17
C LEU A 37 -26.87 0.80 23.07
N LEU A 38 -27.09 0.76 24.39
CA LEU A 38 -26.18 0.10 25.34
C LEU A 38 -26.48 -1.40 25.61
N LEU A 39 -27.57 -1.96 25.07
CA LEU A 39 -28.07 -3.28 25.49
C LEU A 39 -28.27 -4.31 24.37
N LEU A 40 -27.79 -4.04 23.14
CA LEU A 40 -27.81 -5.02 22.04
C LEU A 40 -26.43 -5.22 21.41
N SER A 41 -25.73 -6.21 21.98
CA SER A 41 -24.89 -7.21 21.31
C SER A 41 -23.77 -6.78 20.34
N ASN A 42 -22.56 -7.11 20.80
CA ASN A 42 -21.32 -7.34 20.04
C ASN A 42 -20.63 -6.09 19.47
N GLY A 43 -19.40 -5.84 19.96
CA GLY A 43 -18.56 -4.71 19.55
C GLY A 43 -18.21 -4.66 18.06
N LEU A 44 -18.35 -5.76 17.32
CA LEU A 44 -18.26 -5.78 15.86
C LEU A 44 -19.31 -4.87 15.20
N ASN A 45 -20.55 -4.86 15.70
CA ASN A 45 -21.65 -4.13 15.04
C ASN A 45 -21.47 -2.61 15.09
N ALA A 46 -20.87 -2.09 16.16
CA ALA A 46 -20.60 -0.66 16.31
C ALA A 46 -19.47 -0.17 15.37
N GLN A 47 -18.46 -1.00 15.11
CA GLN A 47 -17.37 -0.67 14.17
C GLN A 47 -17.85 -0.69 12.71
N VAL A 48 -18.67 -1.69 12.35
CA VAL A 48 -19.30 -1.79 11.02
C VAL A 48 -20.24 -0.60 10.76
N LEU A 49 -21.03 -0.17 11.74
CA LEU A 49 -21.89 1.03 11.63
C LEU A 49 -21.11 2.35 11.49
N ALA A 50 -19.82 2.37 11.84
CA ALA A 50 -18.95 3.54 11.69
C ALA A 50 -18.11 3.55 10.40
N GLY A 51 -18.19 2.49 9.57
CA GLY A 51 -17.32 2.33 8.40
C GLY A 51 -15.84 2.09 8.75
N ALA A 52 -15.54 1.75 10.00
CA ALA A 52 -14.18 1.53 10.46
C ALA A 52 -13.70 0.13 10.04
N ILE A 53 -12.62 0.07 9.26
CA ILE A 53 -12.03 -1.19 8.81
C ILE A 53 -11.27 -1.82 10.00
N PRO A 54 -11.66 -3.03 10.47
CA PRO A 54 -11.03 -3.64 11.64
C PRO A 54 -9.57 -4.00 11.38
N PRO A 55 -8.72 -4.06 12.42
CA PRO A 55 -7.37 -4.60 12.29
C PRO A 55 -7.38 -6.04 11.78
N ARG A 56 -6.44 -6.37 10.90
CA ARG A 56 -6.26 -7.72 10.36
C ARG A 56 -5.84 -8.67 11.48
N THR A 57 -6.52 -9.80 11.60
CA THR A 57 -6.04 -10.89 12.46
C THR A 57 -5.02 -11.71 11.68
N LEU A 58 -3.81 -11.83 12.21
CA LEU A 58 -2.74 -12.66 11.65
C LEU A 58 -2.64 -13.96 12.47
N ASP A 59 -2.45 -15.09 11.79
CA ASP A 59 -2.16 -16.37 12.45
C ASP A 59 -0.64 -16.57 12.54
N PRO A 60 -0.04 -16.65 13.74
CA PRO A 60 1.39 -16.91 13.90
C PRO A 60 1.87 -18.20 13.23
N ASN A 61 0.97 -19.18 13.03
CA ASN A 61 1.28 -20.49 12.47
C ASN A 61 1.14 -20.54 10.95
N ALA A 62 0.49 -19.57 10.32
CA ALA A 62 0.36 -19.51 8.87
C ALA A 62 1.73 -19.33 8.20
N GLY A 63 1.87 -19.83 6.96
CA GLY A 63 3.08 -19.71 6.16
C GLY A 63 3.25 -18.32 5.52
N LEU A 64 3.59 -18.31 4.23
CA LEU A 64 3.71 -17.09 3.43
C LEU A 64 2.40 -16.78 2.68
N SER A 65 2.03 -15.50 2.66
CA SER A 65 1.11 -14.93 1.68
C SER A 65 1.52 -13.50 1.34
N ALA A 66 0.89 -12.91 0.33
CA ALA A 66 1.09 -11.52 -0.03
C ALA A 66 -0.23 -10.83 -0.38
N ILE A 67 -0.24 -9.50 -0.27
CA ILE A 67 -1.32 -8.65 -0.76
C ILE A 67 -0.69 -7.66 -1.73
N LEU A 68 -1.15 -7.66 -2.97
CA LEU A 68 -0.74 -6.72 -3.99
C LEU A 68 -1.45 -5.39 -3.70
N LEU A 69 -0.80 -4.48 -2.96
CA LEU A 69 -1.40 -3.22 -2.55
C LEU A 69 -1.36 -2.18 -3.66
N GLY A 70 -0.34 -2.21 -4.52
CA GLY A 70 -0.25 -1.34 -5.69
C GLY A 70 0.35 -2.07 -6.88
N THR A 71 -0.36 -2.03 -8.00
CA THR A 71 -0.09 -2.82 -9.22
C THR A 71 0.14 -1.99 -10.48
N GLY A 72 0.15 -0.66 -10.33
CA GLY A 72 0.40 0.32 -11.38
C GLY A 72 1.88 0.73 -11.49
N VAL A 73 2.09 1.76 -12.31
CA VAL A 73 3.39 2.27 -12.82
C VAL A 73 3.41 3.80 -12.60
N PRO A 74 4.46 4.57 -12.98
CA PRO A 74 4.54 6.01 -12.64
C PRO A 74 3.36 6.86 -13.15
N ILE A 75 2.79 6.44 -14.30
CA ILE A 75 1.64 7.08 -14.96
C ILE A 75 0.37 6.87 -14.11
N PRO A 76 -0.31 7.95 -13.64
CA PRO A 76 -1.46 7.83 -12.77
C PRO A 76 -2.61 7.01 -13.38
N ASN A 77 -3.10 6.02 -12.64
CA ASN A 77 -4.31 5.27 -12.94
C ASN A 77 -5.26 5.37 -11.72
N PRO A 78 -6.51 5.83 -11.86
CA PRO A 78 -7.43 5.99 -10.73
C PRO A 78 -7.83 4.66 -10.07
N ALA A 79 -7.55 3.52 -10.73
CA ALA A 79 -7.84 2.18 -10.23
C ALA A 79 -6.59 1.38 -9.85
N ARG A 80 -5.38 1.96 -9.91
CA ARG A 80 -4.12 1.32 -9.50
C ARG A 80 -3.17 2.32 -8.81
N ALA A 81 -2.91 2.11 -7.53
CA ALA A 81 -1.73 2.57 -6.80
C ALA A 81 -0.46 2.01 -7.46
N THR A 82 0.68 2.66 -7.23
CA THR A 82 1.97 2.21 -7.79
C THR A 82 2.67 1.24 -6.84
N ALA A 83 3.76 0.61 -7.28
CA ALA A 83 4.44 -0.52 -6.65
C ALA A 83 4.37 -0.55 -5.11
N CYS A 84 3.62 -1.51 -4.58
CA CYS A 84 3.54 -1.77 -3.14
C CYS A 84 3.02 -3.18 -2.90
N THR A 85 3.80 -4.03 -2.23
CA THR A 85 3.41 -5.42 -1.93
C THR A 85 3.56 -5.68 -0.44
N ALA A 86 2.48 -6.04 0.24
CA ALA A 86 2.58 -6.56 1.60
C ALA A 86 2.94 -8.05 1.56
N ILE A 87 3.99 -8.46 2.26
CA ILE A 87 4.35 -9.86 2.49
C ILE A 87 3.99 -10.21 3.93
N ILE A 88 3.23 -11.29 4.11
CA ILE A 88 2.79 -11.80 5.41
C ILE A 88 3.51 -13.13 5.67
N ALA A 89 4.15 -13.25 6.84
CA ALA A 89 4.91 -14.42 7.26
C ALA A 89 4.53 -14.80 8.71
N GLY A 90 3.46 -15.59 8.84
CA GLY A 90 2.77 -15.79 10.11
C GLY A 90 2.21 -14.47 10.67
N ALA A 91 2.65 -14.09 11.87
CA ALA A 91 2.26 -12.84 12.54
C ALA A 91 3.08 -11.60 12.12
N ARG A 92 3.94 -11.70 11.09
CA ARG A 92 4.79 -10.61 10.62
C ARG A 92 4.28 -10.04 9.29
N VAL A 93 4.36 -8.72 9.14
CA VAL A 93 3.97 -8.01 7.92
C VAL A 93 5.11 -7.13 7.47
N PHE A 94 5.51 -7.26 6.22
CA PHE A 94 6.52 -6.42 5.59
C PHE A 94 5.92 -5.73 4.37
N LEU A 95 6.37 -4.51 4.05
CA LEU A 95 6.12 -3.94 2.72
C LEU A 95 7.38 -4.09 1.87
N VAL A 96 7.22 -4.54 0.63
CA VAL A 96 8.19 -4.34 -0.44
C VAL A 96 7.66 -3.21 -1.32
N ASP A 97 8.42 -2.12 -1.34
CA ASP A 97 8.05 -0.81 -1.87
C ASP A 97 6.81 -0.18 -1.22
N THR A 98 6.68 1.13 -1.40
CA THR A 98 5.69 2.01 -0.78
C THR A 98 5.29 3.11 -1.76
N GLY A 99 4.76 2.69 -2.91
CA GLY A 99 4.34 3.57 -3.98
C GLY A 99 3.19 4.53 -3.64
N ARG A 100 2.90 5.42 -4.59
CA ARG A 100 1.80 6.39 -4.53
C ARG A 100 0.48 5.65 -4.27
N ASN A 101 -0.32 6.17 -3.33
CA ASN A 101 -1.64 5.67 -2.97
C ASN A 101 -1.66 4.28 -2.30
N CYS A 102 -0.51 3.67 -1.95
CA CYS A 102 -0.49 2.37 -1.26
C CYS A 102 -1.25 2.38 0.09
N ILE A 103 -1.30 3.52 0.79
CA ILE A 103 -1.97 3.63 2.10
C ILE A 103 -3.47 3.25 2.06
N VAL A 104 -4.16 3.46 0.92
CA VAL A 104 -5.60 3.16 0.80
C VAL A 104 -5.86 1.64 0.87
N PRO A 105 -5.30 0.81 -0.03
CA PRO A 105 -5.40 -0.64 0.06
C PRO A 105 -4.71 -1.22 1.31
N LEU A 106 -3.61 -0.62 1.80
CA LEU A 106 -2.99 -1.00 3.08
C LEU A 106 -3.98 -0.89 4.25
N ASN A 107 -4.71 0.23 4.32
CA ASN A 107 -5.74 0.45 5.32
C ASN A 107 -6.93 -0.52 5.13
N GLN A 108 -7.34 -0.77 3.89
CA GLN A 108 -8.41 -1.71 3.53
C GLN A 108 -8.08 -3.17 3.88
N ALA A 109 -6.82 -3.58 3.73
CA ALA A 109 -6.34 -4.90 4.14
C ALA A 109 -6.33 -5.11 5.67
N GLY A 110 -6.64 -4.07 6.46
CA GLY A 110 -6.66 -4.11 7.92
C GLY A 110 -5.28 -3.98 8.57
N ILE A 111 -4.21 -3.69 7.82
CA ILE A 111 -2.84 -3.61 8.35
C ILE A 111 -2.68 -2.30 9.15
N ARG A 112 -2.16 -2.39 10.38
CA ARG A 112 -2.04 -1.25 11.33
C ARG A 112 -0.63 -1.05 11.89
N ASP A 113 0.24 -2.02 11.66
CA ASP A 113 1.64 -2.08 12.06
C ASP A 113 2.45 -2.85 11.00
N LEU A 114 3.78 -2.72 11.06
CA LEU A 114 4.72 -3.39 10.16
C LEU A 114 5.92 -3.89 10.94
N THR A 115 6.40 -5.09 10.59
CA THR A 115 7.69 -5.65 11.02
C THR A 115 8.86 -4.99 10.28
N GLY A 116 8.64 -4.47 9.07
CA GLY A 116 9.60 -3.65 8.35
C GLY A 116 9.17 -3.27 6.94
N ILE A 117 9.98 -2.45 6.29
CA ILE A 117 9.81 -2.00 4.90
C ILE A 117 11.11 -2.33 4.14
N PHE A 118 10.99 -2.74 2.88
CA PHE A 118 12.08 -3.04 1.96
C PHE A 118 11.94 -2.20 0.69
N PHE A 119 12.98 -1.46 0.28
CA PHE A 119 13.01 -0.73 -1.00
C PHE A 119 13.73 -1.54 -2.07
N THR A 120 13.16 -1.67 -3.27
CA THR A 120 13.81 -2.32 -4.42
C THR A 120 14.76 -1.38 -5.13
N HIS A 121 14.35 -0.13 -5.35
CA HIS A 121 15.14 0.93 -5.97
C HIS A 121 14.51 2.32 -5.71
N TYR A 122 14.98 3.37 -6.39
CA TYR A 122 14.63 4.77 -6.10
C TYR A 122 13.93 5.51 -7.26
N HIS A 123 13.11 4.84 -8.07
CA HIS A 123 12.06 5.55 -8.81
C HIS A 123 10.95 5.98 -7.85
N SER A 124 10.39 7.17 -8.08
CA SER A 124 9.47 7.82 -7.15
C SER A 124 8.25 6.96 -6.80
N ASP A 125 7.74 6.21 -7.76
CA ASP A 125 6.56 5.38 -7.64
C ASP A 125 6.79 4.05 -6.87
N HIS A 126 8.03 3.80 -6.42
CA HIS A 126 8.37 2.73 -5.48
C HIS A 126 8.53 3.22 -4.03
N PHE A 127 8.66 4.53 -3.77
CA PHE A 127 8.88 5.02 -2.38
C PHE A 127 8.05 6.24 -1.94
N ILE A 128 7.46 7.01 -2.86
CA ILE A 128 6.86 8.33 -2.56
C ILE A 128 5.71 8.29 -1.52
N GLY A 129 5.05 7.14 -1.36
CA GLY A 129 3.99 6.94 -0.36
C GLY A 129 4.49 6.71 1.07
N ILE A 130 5.79 6.49 1.31
CA ILE A 130 6.27 6.09 2.65
C ILE A 130 5.97 7.13 3.73
N GLY A 131 6.13 8.43 3.43
CA GLY A 131 5.85 9.50 4.39
C GLY A 131 4.38 9.55 4.81
N GLU A 132 3.46 9.24 3.89
CA GLU A 132 2.03 9.14 4.18
C GLU A 132 1.71 7.90 5.04
N ILE A 133 2.33 6.76 4.74
CA ILE A 133 2.16 5.51 5.51
C ILE A 133 2.67 5.67 6.94
N LEU A 134 3.90 6.16 7.13
CA LEU A 134 4.49 6.37 8.45
C LEU A 134 3.70 7.39 9.27
N LEU A 135 3.25 8.49 8.64
CA LEU A 135 2.43 9.50 9.31
C LEU A 135 1.06 8.93 9.71
N ASN A 136 0.44 8.08 8.88
CA ASN A 136 -0.83 7.43 9.19
C ASN A 136 -0.70 6.52 10.43
N PHE A 137 0.36 5.71 10.52
CA PHE A 137 0.62 4.90 11.71
C PHE A 137 0.89 5.74 12.97
N ALA A 138 1.61 6.86 12.85
CA ALA A 138 1.81 7.79 13.98
C ALA A 138 0.49 8.42 14.44
N ILE A 139 -0.40 8.81 13.51
CA ILE A 139 -1.76 9.31 13.81
C ILE A 139 -2.63 8.22 14.44
N ALA A 140 -2.46 6.96 14.04
CA ALA A 140 -3.13 5.81 14.64
C ALA A 140 -2.59 5.43 16.05
N GLY A 141 -1.58 6.15 16.56
CA GLY A 141 -1.02 5.93 17.89
C GLY A 141 0.13 4.92 17.96
N ASN A 142 0.69 4.51 16.82
CA ASN A 142 1.93 3.74 16.83
C ASN A 142 3.08 4.65 17.33
N ALA A 143 3.89 4.12 18.23
CA ALA A 143 5.00 4.84 18.86
C ALA A 143 6.40 4.28 18.51
N ALA A 144 6.47 3.15 17.81
CA ALA A 144 7.72 2.46 17.48
C ALA A 144 8.25 2.87 16.11
N ALA A 145 9.57 3.05 16.00
CA ALA A 145 10.24 3.22 14.71
C ALA A 145 10.13 1.92 13.88
N ILE A 146 9.68 2.05 12.63
CA ILE A 146 9.57 0.90 11.71
C ILE A 146 10.94 0.70 11.02
N PRO A 147 11.52 -0.52 11.03
CA PRO A 147 12.77 -0.77 10.32
C PRO A 147 12.60 -0.63 8.81
N VAL A 148 13.44 0.19 8.17
CA VAL A 148 13.52 0.32 6.71
C VAL A 148 14.83 -0.33 6.25
N ARG A 149 14.74 -1.18 5.23
CA ARG A 149 15.88 -1.84 4.60
C ARG A 149 15.88 -1.55 3.11
N GLY A 150 17.05 -1.46 2.51
CA GLY A 150 17.18 -1.23 1.08
C GLY A 150 18.63 -1.29 0.65
N PRO A 151 18.93 -1.14 -0.63
CA PRO A 151 20.30 -0.98 -1.09
C PRO A 151 20.89 0.38 -0.68
N THR A 152 22.13 0.67 -1.08
CA THR A 152 22.78 1.98 -0.86
C THR A 152 21.93 3.13 -1.39
N GLY A 153 21.67 4.16 -0.58
CA GLY A 153 20.83 5.31 -0.93
C GLY A 153 19.54 5.38 -0.10
N ALA A 154 19.13 4.29 0.57
CA ALA A 154 17.93 4.27 1.40
C ALA A 154 17.97 5.33 2.52
N LYS A 155 19.16 5.63 3.08
CA LYS A 155 19.32 6.67 4.10
C LYS A 155 19.10 8.08 3.53
N GLU A 156 19.53 8.33 2.30
CA GLU A 156 19.35 9.62 1.64
C GLU A 156 17.87 9.89 1.36
N VAL A 157 17.17 8.90 0.79
CA VAL A 157 15.72 8.97 0.55
C VAL A 157 14.96 9.22 1.85
N MET A 158 15.23 8.45 2.91
CA MET A 158 14.54 8.64 4.19
C MET A 158 14.88 9.95 4.90
N ALA A 159 16.11 10.45 4.78
CA ALA A 159 16.46 11.78 5.27
C ALA A 159 15.69 12.88 4.52
N GLY A 160 15.52 12.75 3.20
CA GLY A 160 14.71 13.66 2.38
C GLY A 160 13.21 13.62 2.74
N ILE A 161 12.66 12.44 3.02
CA ILE A 161 11.28 12.30 3.51
C ILE A 161 11.13 12.93 4.91
N ALA A 162 12.00 12.61 5.86
CA ALA A 162 11.95 13.17 7.20
C ALA A 162 12.05 14.71 7.20
N ALA A 163 12.95 15.28 6.39
CA ALA A 163 13.07 16.72 6.19
C ALA A 163 11.79 17.35 5.61
N THR A 164 11.13 16.66 4.67
CA THR A 164 9.88 17.10 4.04
C THR A 164 8.73 17.23 5.06
N TYR A 165 8.63 16.29 6.00
CA TYR A 165 7.56 16.27 7.00
C TYR A 165 7.86 17.11 8.25
N LYS A 166 9.08 17.65 8.41
CA LYS A 166 9.52 18.31 9.65
C LYS A 166 8.53 19.33 10.22
N LEU A 167 7.98 20.24 9.40
CA LEU A 167 7.06 21.26 9.89
C LEU A 167 5.74 20.67 10.41
N ASP A 168 5.18 19.67 9.72
CA ASP A 168 3.96 18.98 10.16
C ASP A 168 4.18 18.24 11.49
N LEU A 169 5.34 17.61 11.65
CA LEU A 169 5.72 16.93 12.90
C LEU A 169 5.94 17.93 14.05
N ASP A 170 6.63 19.04 13.81
CA ASP A 170 6.81 20.11 14.80
C ASP A 170 5.45 20.63 15.30
N TYR A 171 4.48 20.86 14.39
CA TYR A 171 3.13 21.29 14.77
C TYR A 171 2.35 20.22 15.56
N ARG A 172 2.43 18.95 15.15
CA ARG A 172 1.76 17.84 15.84
C ARG A 172 2.30 17.61 17.23
N LEU A 173 3.62 17.60 17.40
CA LEU A 173 4.27 17.45 18.70
C LEU A 173 3.90 18.62 19.64
N ALA A 174 3.96 19.86 19.13
CA ALA A 174 3.59 21.04 19.92
C ALA A 174 2.11 21.06 20.34
N HIS A 175 1.20 20.48 19.54
CA HIS A 175 -0.23 20.47 19.83
C HIS A 175 -0.69 19.24 20.65
N HIS A 176 -0.14 18.06 20.39
CA HIS A 176 -0.58 16.78 20.95
C HIS A 176 0.29 16.27 22.11
N GLY A 177 1.56 16.70 22.21
CA GLY A 177 2.53 16.19 23.19
C GLY A 177 2.69 14.68 23.09
N ASP A 178 2.83 14.02 24.24
CA ASP A 178 3.06 12.57 24.41
C ASP A 178 2.00 11.64 23.75
N LYS A 179 0.93 12.20 23.17
CA LYS A 179 -0.08 11.46 22.39
C LYS A 179 0.35 11.18 20.95
N PHE A 180 1.48 11.74 20.50
CA PHE A 180 2.01 11.58 19.15
C PHE A 180 3.51 11.31 19.21
N SER A 181 3.98 10.26 18.54
CA SER A 181 5.41 9.91 18.48
C SER A 181 6.01 10.28 17.13
N ALA A 182 7.14 10.99 17.15
CA ALA A 182 7.94 11.23 15.96
C ALA A 182 8.74 9.99 15.51
N ALA A 183 8.93 8.99 16.38
CA ALA A 183 9.80 7.84 16.09
C ALA A 183 9.37 7.02 14.88
N VAL A 184 8.08 6.97 14.56
CA VAL A 184 7.57 6.31 13.34
C VAL A 184 8.08 7.00 12.07
N MET A 185 8.27 8.33 12.13
CA MET A 185 8.78 9.18 11.04
C MET A 185 10.31 9.31 11.04
N GLU A 186 10.99 8.74 12.03
CA GLU A 186 12.44 8.59 12.13
C GLU A 186 12.81 7.09 12.10
N PRO A 187 12.51 6.37 11.01
CA PRO A 187 12.68 4.92 10.93
C PRO A 187 14.15 4.50 11.05
N ILE A 188 14.38 3.29 11.55
CA ILE A 188 15.71 2.69 11.63
C ILE A 188 16.10 2.19 10.23
N VAL A 189 16.90 2.98 9.51
CA VAL A 189 17.30 2.67 8.12
C VAL A 189 18.60 1.87 8.07
N THR A 190 18.55 0.67 7.51
CA THR A 190 19.72 -0.18 7.25
C THR A 190 19.93 -0.36 5.75
N GLU A 191 21.12 -0.02 5.27
CA GLU A 191 21.51 -0.24 3.88
C GLU A 191 22.25 -1.57 3.77
N HIS A 192 21.92 -2.36 2.76
CA HIS A 192 22.46 -3.68 2.53
C HIS A 192 23.03 -3.82 1.12
N THR A 193 23.95 -4.78 0.96
CA THR A 193 24.29 -5.37 -0.34
C THR A 193 23.53 -6.68 -0.51
N PRO A 194 23.45 -7.26 -1.73
CA PRO A 194 22.90 -8.60 -1.95
C PRO A 194 23.43 -9.65 -0.97
N GLY A 195 22.53 -10.55 -0.54
CA GLY A 195 22.76 -11.51 0.53
C GLY A 195 21.56 -11.63 1.48
N VAL A 196 21.71 -12.38 2.57
CA VAL A 196 20.68 -12.47 3.62
C VAL A 196 20.67 -11.18 4.43
N ILE A 197 19.54 -10.49 4.47
CA ILE A 197 19.37 -9.18 5.13
C ILE A 197 18.46 -9.22 6.36
N PHE A 198 17.73 -10.32 6.53
CA PHE A 198 16.88 -10.61 7.67
C PHE A 198 16.82 -12.12 7.86
N GLU A 199 17.09 -12.60 9.08
CA GLU A 199 16.90 -14.00 9.45
C GLU A 199 16.45 -14.07 10.92
N GLU A 200 15.19 -14.45 11.14
CA GLU A 200 14.62 -14.54 12.49
C GLU A 200 13.45 -15.53 12.50
N GLN A 201 13.38 -16.38 13.54
CA GLN A 201 12.24 -17.28 13.79
C GLN A 201 11.81 -18.05 12.52
N GLY A 202 12.79 -18.65 11.83
CA GLY A 202 12.60 -19.45 10.62
C GLY A 202 12.23 -18.69 9.34
N LEU A 203 12.04 -17.37 9.38
CA LEU A 203 11.91 -16.52 8.19
C LEU A 203 13.29 -16.00 7.79
N LYS A 204 13.65 -16.20 6.53
CA LYS A 204 14.85 -15.66 5.90
C LYS A 204 14.43 -14.75 4.73
N VAL A 205 15.04 -13.58 4.63
CA VAL A 205 14.87 -12.65 3.50
C VAL A 205 16.22 -12.39 2.85
N THR A 206 16.31 -12.71 1.57
CA THR A 206 17.51 -12.55 0.75
C THR A 206 17.29 -11.44 -0.27
N MET A 207 18.17 -10.44 -0.28
CA MET A 207 18.26 -9.42 -1.32
C MET A 207 19.13 -9.94 -2.46
N PHE A 208 18.72 -9.74 -3.72
CA PHE A 208 19.51 -10.10 -4.90
C PHE A 208 19.48 -8.97 -5.96
N ASN A 209 20.55 -8.82 -6.74
CA ASN A 209 20.60 -7.83 -7.81
C ASN A 209 19.59 -8.14 -8.92
N VAL A 210 19.05 -7.09 -9.53
CA VAL A 210 18.23 -7.20 -10.74
C VAL A 210 18.68 -6.17 -11.79
N CYS A 211 18.12 -6.25 -13.00
CA CYS A 211 18.71 -5.64 -14.19
C CYS A 211 17.87 -4.47 -14.74
N HIS A 212 17.85 -3.37 -13.98
CA HIS A 212 17.08 -2.17 -14.28
C HIS A 212 17.96 -0.96 -14.71
N GLN A 213 19.10 -1.24 -15.34
CA GLN A 213 20.03 -0.21 -15.82
C GLN A 213 19.32 0.76 -16.79
N PRO A 214 19.54 2.09 -16.68
CA PRO A 214 20.63 2.76 -15.97
C PRO A 214 20.38 3.05 -14.48
N ILE A 215 19.31 2.54 -13.88
CA ILE A 215 19.02 2.72 -12.46
C ILE A 215 19.87 1.74 -11.65
N GLU A 216 20.71 2.28 -10.78
CA GLU A 216 21.53 1.52 -9.85
C GLU A 216 21.57 2.25 -8.49
N PRO A 217 21.42 1.53 -7.37
CA PRO A 217 21.14 0.10 -7.25
C PRO A 217 19.66 -0.26 -7.51
N ALA A 218 19.43 -1.47 -8.02
CA ALA A 218 18.12 -2.10 -8.15
C ALA A 218 18.19 -3.57 -7.68
N VAL A 219 17.28 -3.97 -6.79
CA VAL A 219 17.28 -5.30 -6.17
C VAL A 219 15.88 -5.91 -6.06
N GLY A 220 15.83 -7.24 -6.15
CA GLY A 220 14.68 -8.06 -5.79
C GLY A 220 14.85 -8.70 -4.41
N TYR A 221 13.76 -9.28 -3.90
CA TYR A 221 13.70 -9.90 -2.57
C TYR A 221 13.08 -11.30 -2.62
N ARG A 222 13.76 -12.28 -2.02
CA ARG A 222 13.26 -13.64 -1.80
C ARG A 222 12.96 -13.85 -0.31
N PHE A 223 11.72 -14.14 0.00
CA PHE A 223 11.24 -14.52 1.33
C PHE A 223 11.10 -16.04 1.39
N GLU A 224 11.67 -16.67 2.42
CA GLU A 224 11.58 -18.11 2.67
C GLU A 224 11.11 -18.36 4.11
N TYR A 225 10.01 -19.07 4.29
CA TYR A 225 9.43 -19.39 5.61
C TYR A 225 8.60 -20.67 5.55
N GLN A 226 8.73 -21.53 6.56
CA GLN A 226 8.03 -22.84 6.66
C GLN A 226 8.13 -23.73 5.39
N GLY A 227 9.24 -23.63 4.63
CA GLY A 227 9.43 -24.39 3.39
C GLY A 227 8.68 -23.83 2.17
N GLN A 228 8.04 -22.66 2.30
CA GLN A 228 7.47 -21.89 1.19
C GLN A 228 8.38 -20.72 0.81
N SER A 229 8.21 -20.21 -0.41
CA SER A 229 8.95 -19.08 -0.95
C SER A 229 8.08 -18.09 -1.74
N ILE A 230 8.29 -16.79 -1.50
CA ILE A 230 7.76 -15.70 -2.33
C ILE A 230 8.95 -14.86 -2.82
N VAL A 231 9.00 -14.58 -4.11
CA VAL A 231 9.97 -13.65 -4.71
C VAL A 231 9.23 -12.39 -5.18
N VAL A 232 9.76 -11.22 -4.87
CA VAL A 232 9.33 -9.93 -5.44
C VAL A 232 10.48 -9.38 -6.29
N SER A 233 10.23 -9.10 -7.57
CA SER A 233 11.29 -8.72 -8.52
C SER A 233 11.90 -7.34 -8.28
N GLY A 234 11.09 -6.37 -7.82
CA GLY A 234 11.37 -4.96 -8.15
C GLY A 234 11.20 -4.72 -9.65
N ASP A 235 11.73 -3.62 -10.17
CA ASP A 235 11.79 -3.42 -11.63
C ASP A 235 13.05 -4.05 -12.19
N THR A 236 12.97 -4.65 -13.37
CA THR A 236 14.06 -5.40 -14.00
C THR A 236 13.74 -5.82 -15.44
N LYS A 237 14.77 -5.98 -16.27
CA LYS A 237 14.73 -6.90 -17.42
C LYS A 237 14.72 -8.37 -16.98
N VAL A 238 14.35 -9.25 -17.91
CA VAL A 238 14.77 -10.66 -17.87
C VAL A 238 16.29 -10.75 -17.99
N CYS A 239 16.96 -11.29 -16.97
CA CYS A 239 18.41 -11.48 -16.91
C CYS A 239 18.81 -12.63 -15.98
N ALA A 240 20.10 -12.99 -15.93
CA ALA A 240 20.60 -14.14 -15.19
C ALA A 240 20.47 -13.98 -13.67
N GLU A 241 20.69 -12.77 -13.15
CA GLU A 241 20.61 -12.43 -11.74
C GLU A 241 19.16 -12.55 -11.22
N PHE A 242 18.20 -12.04 -12.01
CA PHE A 242 16.78 -12.22 -11.73
C PHE A 242 16.34 -13.68 -11.84
N ALA A 243 16.81 -14.41 -12.86
CA ALA A 243 16.54 -15.83 -13.04
C ALA A 243 17.01 -16.68 -11.85
N GLU A 244 18.18 -16.37 -11.28
CA GLU A 244 18.69 -17.07 -10.10
C GLU A 244 17.89 -16.73 -8.83
N GLY A 245 17.56 -15.45 -8.60
CA GLY A 245 16.71 -15.05 -7.47
C GLY A 245 15.31 -15.68 -7.50
N ALA A 246 14.75 -15.84 -8.70
CA ALA A 246 13.43 -16.44 -8.95
C ALA A 246 13.40 -17.99 -8.93
N ARG A 247 14.55 -18.67 -8.88
CA ARG A 247 14.65 -20.12 -9.05
C ARG A 247 13.81 -20.91 -8.03
N ASP A 248 13.06 -21.89 -8.52
CA ASP A 248 12.17 -22.79 -7.77
C ASP A 248 11.18 -22.08 -6.83
N ALA A 249 10.86 -20.80 -7.09
CA ALA A 249 9.94 -20.03 -6.26
C ALA A 249 8.51 -20.59 -6.32
N ASP A 250 7.86 -20.75 -5.17
CA ASP A 250 6.46 -21.16 -5.14
C ASP A 250 5.55 -20.07 -5.72
N LEU A 251 5.86 -18.82 -5.41
CA LEU A 251 5.23 -17.64 -6.00
C LEU A 251 6.29 -16.60 -6.41
N LEU A 252 6.30 -16.24 -7.69
CA LEU A 252 6.99 -15.05 -8.20
C LEU A 252 5.97 -13.92 -8.38
N ILE A 253 6.17 -12.81 -7.68
CA ILE A 253 5.50 -11.52 -7.88
C ILE A 253 6.45 -10.67 -8.73
N SER A 254 6.13 -10.51 -10.01
CA SER A 254 7.01 -9.85 -10.99
C SER A 254 6.38 -8.58 -11.55
N GLU A 255 7.21 -7.57 -11.78
CA GLU A 255 6.92 -6.55 -12.79
C GLU A 255 6.71 -7.19 -14.17
N VAL A 256 6.02 -6.51 -15.08
CA VAL A 256 5.87 -6.98 -16.45
C VAL A 256 5.57 -5.87 -17.45
N GLU A 257 6.35 -5.87 -18.52
CA GLU A 257 6.15 -5.09 -19.73
C GLU A 257 5.35 -5.92 -20.77
N ASN A 258 4.46 -5.28 -21.53
CA ASN A 258 3.80 -5.90 -22.69
C ASN A 258 4.14 -5.15 -23.99
N ALA A 259 5.16 -5.66 -24.68
CA ALA A 259 5.63 -5.14 -25.95
C ALA A 259 4.57 -5.18 -27.06
N GLN A 260 3.60 -6.10 -27.03
CA GLN A 260 2.55 -6.16 -28.05
C GLN A 260 1.62 -4.94 -27.97
N ILE A 261 1.21 -4.58 -26.74
CA ILE A 261 0.38 -3.40 -26.47
C ILE A 261 1.19 -2.11 -26.75
N PHE A 262 2.46 -2.05 -26.33
CA PHE A 262 3.29 -0.89 -26.62
C PHE A 262 3.60 -0.70 -28.10
N ASN A 263 3.85 -1.76 -28.87
CA ASN A 263 4.03 -1.64 -30.32
C ASN A 263 2.80 -1.04 -31.01
N ALA A 264 1.58 -1.40 -30.57
CA ALA A 264 0.35 -0.76 -31.04
C ALA A 264 0.29 0.74 -30.64
N ALA A 265 0.67 1.08 -29.41
CA ALA A 265 0.73 2.46 -28.94
C ALA A 265 1.78 3.31 -29.70
N ILE A 266 2.96 2.75 -30.00
CA ILE A 266 4.00 3.35 -30.83
C ILE A 266 3.46 3.63 -32.24
N THR A 267 2.74 2.68 -32.87
CA THR A 267 2.12 2.90 -34.18
C THR A 267 1.13 4.08 -34.15
N LEU A 268 0.29 4.19 -33.12
CA LEU A 268 -0.64 5.31 -32.95
C LEU A 268 0.09 6.64 -32.71
N ALA A 269 1.14 6.64 -31.89
CA ALA A 269 1.97 7.82 -31.62
C ALA A 269 2.72 8.31 -32.87
N ARG A 270 3.28 7.39 -33.68
CA ARG A 270 3.90 7.72 -34.98
C ARG A 270 2.89 8.31 -35.96
N ASN A 271 1.69 7.72 -36.06
CA ASN A 271 0.62 8.22 -36.94
C ASN A 271 0.11 9.63 -36.54
N SER A 272 0.24 10.00 -35.28
CA SER A 272 -0.07 11.35 -34.77
C SER A 272 1.13 12.30 -34.73
N ASN A 273 2.29 11.88 -35.28
CA ASN A 273 3.56 12.60 -35.23
C ASN A 273 4.04 12.97 -33.79
N ASN A 274 3.64 12.17 -32.79
CA ASN A 274 4.01 12.37 -31.39
C ASN A 274 5.34 11.65 -31.06
N LEU A 275 6.42 12.14 -31.67
CA LEU A 275 7.75 11.52 -31.56
C LEU A 275 8.28 11.44 -30.12
N ARG A 276 7.88 12.37 -29.23
CA ARG A 276 8.21 12.29 -27.80
C ARG A 276 7.58 11.07 -27.13
N GLN A 277 6.32 10.77 -27.42
CA GLN A 277 5.65 9.60 -26.84
C GLN A 277 6.24 8.30 -27.37
N VAL A 278 6.68 8.26 -28.63
CA VAL A 278 7.42 7.12 -29.20
C VAL A 278 8.70 6.88 -28.40
N ALA A 279 9.55 7.90 -28.25
CA ALA A 279 10.80 7.79 -27.49
C ALA A 279 10.55 7.38 -26.03
N MET A 280 9.60 7.99 -25.32
CA MET A 280 9.28 7.63 -23.93
C MET A 280 8.75 6.20 -23.76
N ILE A 281 8.10 5.63 -24.77
CA ILE A 281 7.69 4.22 -24.75
C ILE A 281 8.91 3.33 -25.01
N GLU A 282 9.66 3.60 -26.08
CA GLU A 282 10.84 2.82 -26.47
C GLU A 282 11.89 2.78 -25.34
N GLU A 283 12.17 3.93 -24.70
CA GLU A 283 13.03 4.05 -23.53
C GLU A 283 12.53 3.19 -22.35
N GLY A 284 11.22 3.19 -22.06
CA GLY A 284 10.66 2.38 -20.98
C GLY A 284 10.73 0.88 -21.24
N MET A 285 10.42 0.45 -22.48
CA MET A 285 10.57 -0.95 -22.89
C MET A 285 12.02 -1.43 -22.75
N ASP A 286 12.98 -0.50 -22.88
CA ASP A 286 14.41 -0.76 -22.79
C ASP A 286 14.95 -0.99 -21.37
N TYR A 287 14.13 -1.12 -20.31
CA TYR A 287 14.58 -1.54 -18.96
C TYR A 287 13.58 -2.34 -18.09
N HIS A 288 12.50 -2.85 -18.67
CA HIS A 288 11.48 -3.68 -18.00
C HIS A 288 11.40 -5.12 -18.56
N ALA A 289 10.62 -6.01 -17.92
CA ALA A 289 10.55 -7.44 -18.23
C ALA A 289 9.45 -7.77 -19.25
N GLU A 290 9.81 -7.94 -20.52
CA GLU A 290 8.88 -8.32 -21.59
C GLU A 290 8.12 -9.63 -21.25
N SER A 291 6.79 -9.58 -21.32
CA SER A 291 5.86 -10.62 -20.86
C SER A 291 6.15 -12.04 -21.35
N LEU A 292 6.46 -12.24 -22.63
CA LEU A 292 6.77 -13.56 -23.18
C LEU A 292 8.15 -14.05 -22.75
N ALA A 293 9.13 -13.14 -22.59
CA ALA A 293 10.44 -13.45 -22.02
C ALA A 293 10.33 -13.81 -20.53
N LEU A 294 9.50 -13.09 -19.77
CA LEU A 294 9.20 -13.40 -18.37
C LEU A 294 8.53 -14.78 -18.23
N ALA A 295 7.56 -15.10 -19.10
CA ALA A 295 6.94 -16.43 -19.13
C ALA A 295 7.95 -17.55 -19.44
N ARG A 296 8.90 -17.32 -20.37
CA ARG A 296 10.01 -18.26 -20.63
C ARG A 296 10.90 -18.44 -19.40
N LEU A 297 11.33 -17.34 -18.76
CA LEU A 297 12.14 -17.38 -17.54
C LEU A 297 11.43 -18.14 -16.42
N ALA A 298 10.16 -17.83 -16.14
CA ALA A 298 9.38 -18.49 -15.09
C ALA A 298 9.28 -20.01 -15.33
N GLN A 299 9.13 -20.43 -16.59
CA GLN A 299 9.10 -21.85 -16.95
C GLN A 299 10.47 -22.54 -16.82
N GLU A 300 11.55 -21.85 -17.20
CA GLU A 300 12.92 -22.37 -17.18
C GLU A 300 13.44 -22.54 -15.75
N VAL A 301 13.17 -21.58 -14.86
CA VAL A 301 13.69 -21.58 -13.48
C VAL A 301 12.77 -22.27 -12.47
N GLY A 302 11.69 -22.93 -12.91
CA GLY A 302 10.86 -23.77 -12.03
C GLY A 302 9.87 -23.01 -11.15
N VAL A 303 9.47 -21.79 -11.52
CA VAL A 303 8.43 -21.03 -10.80
C VAL A 303 7.11 -21.81 -10.83
N LYS A 304 6.45 -21.94 -9.67
CA LYS A 304 5.18 -22.69 -9.56
C LYS A 304 3.96 -21.83 -9.84
N LYS A 305 4.01 -20.54 -9.49
CA LYS A 305 2.92 -19.56 -9.66
C LYS A 305 3.49 -18.19 -10.00
N LEU A 306 2.91 -17.51 -10.99
CA LEU A 306 3.32 -16.18 -11.43
C LEU A 306 2.20 -15.19 -11.14
N ALA A 307 2.47 -14.19 -10.32
CA ALA A 307 1.61 -13.03 -10.11
C ALA A 307 2.26 -11.79 -10.73
N LEU A 308 1.50 -11.11 -11.58
CA LEU A 308 1.95 -9.94 -12.32
C LEU A 308 1.54 -8.66 -11.60
N THR A 309 2.51 -7.81 -11.31
CA THR A 309 2.34 -6.46 -10.78
C THR A 309 3.06 -5.46 -11.68
N HIS A 310 3.08 -4.17 -11.33
CA HIS A 310 3.71 -3.10 -12.11
C HIS A 310 3.40 -3.22 -13.62
N LEU A 311 2.11 -3.31 -13.94
CA LEU A 311 1.65 -3.66 -15.29
C LEU A 311 1.96 -2.51 -16.26
N PHE A 312 2.93 -2.71 -17.14
CA PHE A 312 3.44 -1.70 -18.06
C PHE A 312 3.09 -2.08 -19.52
N PRO A 313 2.18 -1.38 -20.22
CA PRO A 313 1.45 -0.19 -19.79
C PRO A 313 0.32 -0.50 -18.82
N SER A 314 -0.06 0.49 -18.02
CA SER A 314 -1.15 0.33 -17.04
C SER A 314 -2.49 0.07 -17.73
N ILE A 315 -3.14 -1.04 -17.37
CA ILE A 315 -4.45 -1.44 -17.87
C ILE A 315 -5.57 -1.18 -16.85
N PRO A 316 -6.83 -1.02 -17.28
CA PRO A 316 -7.97 -1.07 -16.36
C PRO A 316 -8.07 -2.48 -15.72
N PRO A 317 -8.55 -2.60 -14.47
CA PRO A 317 -8.72 -3.90 -13.79
C PRO A 317 -10.02 -4.58 -14.25
N THR A 318 -10.03 -5.08 -15.48
CA THR A 318 -11.15 -5.84 -16.05
C THR A 318 -10.66 -7.13 -16.67
N ASP A 319 -11.44 -8.21 -16.52
CA ASP A 319 -11.10 -9.55 -17.00
C ASP A 319 -10.69 -9.55 -18.49
N GLN A 320 -11.32 -8.70 -19.31
CA GLN A 320 -11.00 -8.54 -20.73
C GLN A 320 -9.61 -7.93 -20.95
N ALA A 321 -9.28 -6.84 -20.25
CA ALA A 321 -7.99 -6.17 -20.41
C ALA A 321 -6.85 -7.04 -19.86
N GLU A 322 -7.11 -7.76 -18.77
CA GLU A 322 -6.16 -8.68 -18.16
C GLU A 322 -5.91 -9.91 -19.04
N ALA A 323 -6.95 -10.51 -19.64
CA ALA A 323 -6.81 -11.59 -20.60
C ALA A 323 -6.03 -11.18 -21.86
N GLN A 324 -6.22 -9.93 -22.34
CA GLN A 324 -5.42 -9.37 -23.43
C GLN A 324 -3.96 -9.15 -23.01
N PHE A 325 -3.71 -8.69 -21.79
CA PHE A 325 -2.36 -8.37 -21.30
C PHE A 325 -1.47 -9.61 -21.14
N ILE A 326 -2.03 -10.79 -20.88
CA ILE A 326 -1.27 -12.05 -20.77
C ILE A 326 -1.28 -12.90 -22.05
N GLN A 327 -1.74 -12.34 -23.17
CA GLN A 327 -1.89 -13.07 -24.44
C GLN A 327 -0.54 -13.66 -24.90
N GLY A 328 -0.52 -14.98 -25.12
CA GLY A 328 0.67 -15.72 -25.55
C GLY A 328 1.64 -16.14 -24.43
N MET A 329 1.51 -15.63 -23.20
CA MET A 329 2.36 -16.07 -22.08
C MET A 329 2.20 -17.57 -21.78
N SER A 330 0.97 -18.08 -21.90
CA SER A 330 0.63 -19.49 -21.69
C SER A 330 1.22 -20.46 -22.73
N ASP A 331 1.75 -19.96 -23.86
CA ASP A 331 2.49 -20.78 -24.81
C ASP A 331 3.85 -21.20 -24.22
N PHE A 332 4.45 -20.34 -23.39
CA PHE A 332 5.77 -20.55 -22.78
C PHE A 332 5.70 -21.05 -21.33
N TYR A 333 4.76 -20.55 -20.52
CA TYR A 333 4.61 -20.92 -19.11
C TYR A 333 3.35 -21.75 -18.87
N LYS A 334 3.47 -22.88 -18.17
CA LYS A 334 2.35 -23.81 -17.90
C LYS A 334 1.79 -23.73 -16.46
N GLY A 335 2.42 -22.96 -15.58
CA GLY A 335 1.88 -22.68 -14.25
C GLY A 335 0.76 -21.62 -14.27
N PRO A 336 0.08 -21.36 -13.15
CA PRO A 336 -0.95 -20.33 -13.07
C PRO A 336 -0.34 -18.93 -13.21
N ILE A 337 -0.97 -18.11 -14.04
CA ILE A 337 -0.67 -16.67 -14.19
C ILE A 337 -1.83 -15.89 -13.57
N LEU A 338 -1.52 -14.97 -12.66
CA LEU A 338 -2.46 -14.05 -12.04
C LEU A 338 -2.12 -12.63 -12.47
N VAL A 339 -3.09 -11.88 -13.00
CA VAL A 339 -2.90 -10.43 -13.23
C VAL A 339 -3.32 -9.70 -11.97
N GLY A 340 -2.39 -8.97 -11.35
CA GLY A 340 -2.63 -8.32 -10.08
C GLY A 340 -3.72 -7.26 -10.16
N ARG A 341 -4.46 -7.11 -9.07
CA ARG A 341 -5.34 -5.97 -8.77
C ARG A 341 -4.98 -5.46 -7.38
N ASP A 342 -5.17 -4.18 -7.14
CA ASP A 342 -4.93 -3.61 -5.82
C ASP A 342 -5.86 -4.25 -4.77
N GLY A 343 -5.29 -4.64 -3.63
CA GLY A 343 -5.96 -5.41 -2.59
C GLY A 343 -6.07 -6.92 -2.88
N MET A 344 -5.54 -7.43 -3.99
CA MET A 344 -5.57 -8.86 -4.31
C MET A 344 -4.64 -9.65 -3.39
N GLU A 345 -5.20 -10.64 -2.68
CA GLU A 345 -4.42 -11.58 -1.88
C GLU A 345 -3.94 -12.76 -2.74
N VAL A 346 -2.66 -13.12 -2.60
CA VAL A 346 -2.00 -14.24 -3.29
C VAL A 346 -1.14 -15.03 -2.31
N ALA A 347 -0.88 -16.29 -2.61
CA ALA A 347 -0.05 -17.18 -1.80
C ALA A 347 0.69 -18.19 -2.71
N PRO A 348 1.75 -18.85 -2.22
CA PRO A 348 2.34 -20.08 -2.78
C PRO A 348 1.32 -21.08 -3.33
#